data_AF-P82901-F1
#
_entry.id   AF-P82901-F1
#
_cell.length_a   1.000
_cell.length_b   1.000
_cell.length_c   1.000
_cell.angle_alpha   90.00
_cell.angle_beta   90.00
_cell.angle_gamma   90.00
#
_symmetry.space_group_name_H-M   'P 1'
#
loop_
_entity.id
_entity.type
_entity.pdbx_description
1 polymer ?
#
loop_
_entity_poly.entity_id
_entity_poly.type
_entity_poly.pdbx_seq_one_letter_code
_entity_poly.pdbx_strand_id
1 'polypeptide(L)' 'ACQASQLAVCASAILSGAKPSGECCGNLRAQQPCFCQYAKDPTYGQYIRSPHARDTLQSCGLAVPHC' A
#
# COMPACT_ATOMS: atom_id res chain seq x y z
N ALA A 1 11.82 -6.91 7.84
CA ALA A 1 12.14 -6.97 6.40
C ALA A 1 10.90 -6.60 5.61
N CYS A 2 11.06 -5.90 4.48
CA CYS A 2 9.95 -5.48 3.64
C CYS A 2 9.43 -6.67 2.79
N GLN A 3 8.25 -7.18 3.13
CA GLN A 3 7.60 -8.31 2.46
C GLN A 3 6.33 -7.84 1.74
N ALA A 4 6.41 -7.65 0.42
CA ALA A 4 5.27 -7.23 -0.40
C ALA A 4 4.07 -8.19 -0.31
N SER A 5 4.30 -9.48 -0.04
CA SER A 5 3.25 -10.48 0.17
C SER A 5 2.30 -10.13 1.32
N GLN A 6 2.78 -9.42 2.35
CA GLN A 6 1.94 -8.97 3.47
C GLN A 6 0.96 -7.86 3.06
N LEU A 7 1.18 -7.21 1.91
CA LEU A 7 0.26 -6.22 1.33
C LEU A 7 -0.79 -6.87 0.42
N ALA A 8 -0.77 -8.18 0.21
CA ALA A 8 -1.78 -8.88 -0.57
C ALA A 8 -3.20 -8.68 0.00
N VAL A 9 -3.34 -8.52 1.32
CA VAL A 9 -4.61 -8.17 1.97
C VAL A 9 -5.17 -6.82 1.51
N CYS A 10 -4.30 -5.93 1.02
CA CYS A 10 -4.68 -4.64 0.45
C CYS A 10 -4.89 -4.67 -1.07
N ALA A 11 -4.67 -5.82 -1.73
CA ALA A 11 -4.73 -5.91 -3.19
C ALA A 11 -6.08 -5.44 -3.73
N SER A 12 -7.21 -5.80 -3.09
CA SER A 12 -8.53 -5.32 -3.51
C SER A 12 -8.64 -3.79 -3.45
N ALA A 13 -8.11 -3.16 -2.40
CA ALA A 13 -8.14 -1.70 -2.28
C ALA A 13 -7.23 -1.02 -3.31
N ILE A 14 -6.04 -1.57 -3.52
CA ILE A 14 -5.02 -1.03 -4.44
C ILE A 14 -5.40 -1.25 -5.92
N LEU A 15 -6.05 -2.38 -6.25
CA LEU A 15 -6.36 -2.75 -7.64
C LEU A 15 -7.73 -2.24 -8.10
N SER A 16 -8.76 -2.29 -7.25
CA SER A 16 -10.13 -1.91 -7.62
C SER A 16 -10.65 -0.64 -6.95
N GLY A 17 -9.85 0.01 -6.08
CA GLY A 17 -10.31 1.16 -5.30
C GLY A 17 -11.32 0.79 -4.21
N ALA A 18 -11.39 -0.50 -3.83
CA ALA A 18 -12.26 -0.94 -2.74
C ALA A 18 -11.84 -0.31 -1.40
N LYS A 19 -12.79 -0.20 -0.47
CA LYS A 19 -12.49 0.26 0.89
C LYS A 19 -11.51 -0.71 1.58
N PRO A 20 -10.37 -0.25 2.13
CA PRO A 20 -9.44 -1.13 2.81
C PRO A 20 -10.04 -1.75 4.08
N SER A 21 -9.70 -3.01 4.34
CA SER A 21 -10.02 -3.67 5.60
C SER A 21 -9.17 -3.10 6.75
N GLY A 22 -9.62 -3.29 7.99
CA GLY A 22 -8.83 -2.92 9.17
C GLY A 22 -7.48 -3.64 9.21
N GLU A 23 -7.44 -4.89 8.75
CA GLU A 23 -6.21 -5.69 8.61
C GLU A 23 -5.25 -5.06 7.58
N CYS A 24 -5.76 -4.64 6.42
CA CYS A 24 -4.98 -3.91 5.44
C CYS A 24 -4.36 -2.65 6.03
N CYS A 25 -5.14 -1.82 6.72
CA CYS A 25 -4.62 -0.62 7.35
C CYS A 25 -3.59 -0.92 8.44
N GLY A 26 -3.78 -1.99 9.23
CA GLY A 26 -2.80 -2.47 10.20
C GLY A 26 -1.47 -2.85 9.56
N ASN A 27 -1.52 -3.64 8.49
CA ASN A 27 -0.34 -4.07 7.74
C ASN A 27 0.38 -2.90 7.06
N LEU A 28 -0.36 -1.96 6.45
CA LEU A 28 0.21 -0.76 5.86
C LEU A 28 0.90 0.09 6.92
N ARG A 29 0.27 0.30 8.08
CA ARG A 29 0.86 1.08 9.18
C ARG A 29 2.17 0.48 9.67
N ALA A 30 2.23 -0.84 9.82
CA ALA A 30 3.43 -1.55 10.24
C ALA A 30 4.57 -1.49 9.20
N GLN A 31 4.22 -1.31 7.92
CA GLN A 31 5.16 -1.36 6.79
C GLN A 31 5.45 0.01 6.16
N GLN A 32 5.06 1.12 6.80
CA GLN A 32 5.35 2.47 6.30
C GLN A 32 6.82 2.69 5.87
N PRO A 33 7.84 2.22 6.62
CA PRO A 33 9.24 2.40 6.22
C PRO A 33 9.59 1.72 4.89
N CYS A 34 8.80 0.74 4.47
CA CYS A 34 9.02 -0.07 3.28
C CYS A 34 8.35 0.48 2.02
N PHE A 35 7.49 1.50 2.13
CA PHE A 35 6.70 1.94 0.98
C PHE A 35 7.55 2.42 -0.19
N CYS A 36 8.65 3.13 0.07
CA CYS A 36 9.56 3.55 -1.00
C CYS A 36 10.33 2.38 -1.62
N GLN A 37 10.57 1.32 -0.86
CA GLN A 37 11.15 0.10 -1.42
C GLN A 37 10.15 -0.60 -2.34
N TYR A 38 8.88 -0.70 -1.94
CA TYR A 38 7.83 -1.27 -2.79
C TYR A 38 7.53 -0.41 -4.02
N ALA A 39 7.59 0.91 -3.89
CA ALA A 39 7.43 1.82 -5.01
C ALA A 39 8.58 1.72 -6.02
N LYS A 40 9.76 1.22 -5.63
CA LYS A 40 10.91 0.98 -6.53
C LYS A 40 10.92 -0.42 -7.14
N ASP A 41 10.12 -1.34 -6.62
CA ASP A 41 10.01 -2.69 -7.15
C ASP A 41 9.37 -2.64 -8.56
N PRO A 42 9.97 -3.24 -9.59
CA PRO A 42 9.42 -3.20 -10.95
C PRO A 42 8.11 -4.00 -11.08
N THR A 43 7.90 -5.01 -10.26
CA THR A 43 6.70 -5.85 -10.25
C THR A 43 5.54 -5.12 -9.58
N TYR A 44 5.80 -4.54 -8.40
CA TYR A 44 4.76 -3.96 -7.55
C TYR A 44 4.61 -2.45 -7.65
N GLY A 45 5.67 -1.74 -8.06
CA GLY A 45 5.75 -0.29 -8.00
C GLY A 45 4.67 0.41 -8.83
N GLN A 46 4.22 -0.19 -9.94
CA GLN A 46 3.10 0.34 -10.72
C GLN A 46 1.78 0.39 -9.92
N TYR A 47 1.54 -0.60 -9.07
CA TYR A 47 0.34 -0.68 -8.24
C TYR A 47 0.46 0.26 -7.05
N ILE A 48 1.65 0.34 -6.42
CA ILE A 48 1.89 1.24 -5.28
C ILE A 48 1.84 2.72 -5.68
N ARG A 49 2.21 3.05 -6.93
CA ARG A 49 2.12 4.42 -7.49
C ARG A 49 0.73 4.75 -8.06
N SER A 50 -0.21 3.80 -8.05
CA SER A 50 -1.56 4.03 -8.59
C SER A 50 -2.34 5.03 -7.74
N PRO A 51 -3.34 5.73 -8.31
CA PRO A 51 -4.25 6.58 -7.54
C PRO A 51 -4.94 5.81 -6.40
N HIS A 52 -5.38 4.58 -6.67
CA HIS A 52 -6.04 3.73 -5.67
C HIS A 52 -5.14 3.37 -4.48
N ALA A 53 -3.83 3.20 -4.68
CA ALA A 53 -2.90 3.02 -3.57
C ALA A 53 -2.83 4.27 -2.68
N ARG A 54 -2.84 5.47 -3.29
CA ARG A 54 -2.88 6.74 -2.54
C ARG A 54 -4.19 6.88 -1.76
N ASP A 55 -5.32 6.58 -2.39
CA ASP A 55 -6.65 6.60 -1.75
C ASP A 55 -6.73 5.59 -0.59
N THR A 56 -6.09 4.42 -0.76
CA THR A 56 -5.99 3.38 0.27
C THR A 56 -5.22 3.90 1.48
N LEU A 57 -4.05 4.53 1.26
CA LEU A 57 -3.25 5.13 2.35
C LEU A 57 -4.03 6.22 3.09
N GLN A 58 -4.69 7.12 2.34
CA GLN A 58 -5.52 8.18 2.92
C GLN A 58 -6.69 7.61 3.74
N SER A 59 -7.37 6.59 3.22
CA SER A 59 -8.47 5.89 3.91
C SER A 59 -8.00 5.23 5.22
N CYS A 60 -6.73 4.80 5.29
CA CYS A 60 -6.11 4.25 6.48
C CYS A 60 -5.50 5.31 7.43
N GLY A 61 -5.58 6.59 7.08
CA GLY A 61 -4.97 7.69 7.85
C GLY A 61 -3.44 7.69 7.81
N LEU A 62 -2.85 7.17 6.73
CA LEU A 62 -1.40 7.10 6.52
C LEU A 62 -0.95 8.17 5.53
N ALA A 63 0.23 8.73 5.76
CA ALA A 63 0.83 9.67 4.83
C ALA A 63 1.24 8.96 3.53
N VAL A 64 0.99 9.61 2.39
CA VAL A 64 1.52 9.16 1.10
C VAL A 64 3.02 9.48 1.07
N PRO A 65 3.91 8.49 0.90
CA PRO A 65 5.34 8.71 0.98
C PRO A 65 5.85 9.47 -0.26
N HIS A 66 6.78 10.39 -0.04
CA HIS A 66 7.56 11.01 -1.11
C HIS A 66 8.80 10.15 -1.37
N CYS A 67 8.63 9.22 -2.28
CA CYS A 67 9.68 8.46 -2.94
C CYS A 67 9.84 9.02 -4.36
#